data_AF-A0A660VD53-F1
#
_entry.id   AF-A0A660VD53-F1
#
_cell.length_a   1.000
_cell.length_b   1.000
_cell.length_c   1.000
_cell.angle_alpha   90.00
_cell.angle_beta   90.00
_cell.angle_gamma   90.00
#
_symmetry.space_group_name_H-M   'P 1'
#
loop_
_entity.id
_entity.type
_entity.pdbx_description
1 polymer ?
#
loop_
_entity_poly.entity_id
_entity_poly.type
_entity_poly.pdbx_seq_one_letter_code
_entity_poly.pdbx_strand_id
1 'polypeptide(L)'
;MRIAAAQAHPLWGRPAEGAERVADWTGRAGEASVDLLAFGETHLGGYPFWISMTDGARFDAADQKRAYAYYLDAAVELDGPELRLIAEAAADHRVFTYLGIAERGGSTARGSVFATLVAIDPKRGIVSAHRKVQPTYEERLAWAAGDGHGLRVHTITGREGETARVGGLNCWENWLPQARLAMYAGGEDIHVSAWPGAVRHTVDITRFVALEGRVFSLAAGSLISRDDIPETFPL
;
A
#
# COMPACT_ATOMS: atom_id res chain seq x y z
N MET A 1 16.98 4.98 -14.88
CA MET A 1 16.12 4.72 -13.70
C MET A 1 15.68 3.27 -13.71
N ARG A 2 15.90 2.57 -12.60
CA ARG A 2 15.49 1.18 -12.39
C ARG A 2 14.37 1.13 -11.36
N ILE A 3 13.26 0.50 -11.72
CA ILE A 3 12.08 0.36 -10.86
C ILE A 3 11.78 -1.11 -10.61
N ALA A 4 11.20 -1.44 -9.45
CA ALA A 4 10.85 -2.81 -9.09
C ALA A 4 9.51 -2.86 -8.33
N ALA A 5 8.80 -3.98 -8.49
CA ALA A 5 7.67 -4.34 -7.64
C ALA A 5 8.06 -5.51 -6.73
N ALA A 6 7.83 -5.37 -5.43
CA ALA A 6 8.02 -6.41 -4.44
C ALA A 6 6.80 -7.32 -4.39
N GLN A 7 6.87 -8.46 -5.08
CA GLN A 7 5.89 -9.53 -4.93
C GLN A 7 6.34 -10.47 -3.81
N ALA A 8 5.95 -10.13 -2.57
CA ALA A 8 6.38 -10.82 -1.36
C ALA A 8 5.20 -11.22 -0.47
N HIS A 9 5.45 -12.16 0.44
CA HIS A 9 4.50 -12.54 1.48
C HIS A 9 4.46 -11.48 2.59
N PRO A 10 3.30 -10.87 2.88
CA PRO A 10 3.15 -9.98 4.01
C PRO A 10 3.05 -10.80 5.29
N LEU A 11 3.62 -10.30 6.38
CA LEU A 11 3.42 -10.89 7.71
C LEU A 11 2.12 -10.31 8.29
N TRP A 12 1.00 -10.95 7.95
CA TRP A 12 -0.34 -10.47 8.26
C TRP A 12 -0.55 -10.36 9.79
N GLY A 13 -1.08 -9.22 10.25
CA GLY A 13 -1.30 -8.98 11.67
C GLY A 13 -0.03 -8.87 12.52
N ARG A 14 1.16 -8.82 11.91
CA ARG A 14 2.47 -8.71 12.59
C ARG A 14 3.27 -7.53 12.03
N PRO A 15 2.83 -6.29 12.26
CA PRO A 15 3.40 -5.11 11.61
C PRO A 15 4.88 -4.87 11.95
N ALA A 16 5.33 -5.16 13.18
CA ALA A 16 6.74 -5.01 13.56
C ALA A 16 7.67 -5.91 12.72
N GLU A 17 7.41 -7.23 12.70
CA GLU A 17 8.16 -8.18 11.87
C GLU A 17 7.99 -7.86 10.37
N GLY A 18 6.79 -7.42 9.97
CA GLY A 18 6.50 -6.99 8.60
C GLY A 18 7.37 -5.81 8.17
N ALA A 19 7.61 -4.84 9.06
CA ALA A 19 8.45 -3.69 8.80
C ALA A 19 9.92 -4.10 8.62
N GLU A 20 10.43 -5.03 9.42
CA GLU A 20 11.76 -5.61 9.24
C GLU A 20 11.91 -6.28 7.86
N ARG A 21 10.89 -7.03 7.42
CA ARG A 21 10.89 -7.66 6.10
C ARG A 21 10.80 -6.64 4.96
N VAL A 22 10.04 -5.56 5.12
CA VAL A 22 10.02 -4.45 4.14
C VAL A 22 11.37 -3.75 4.08
N ALA A 23 12.04 -3.55 5.21
CA ALA A 23 13.39 -3.00 5.27
C ALA A 23 14.41 -3.91 4.56
N ASP A 24 14.35 -5.23 4.77
CA ASP A 24 15.19 -6.22 4.06
C ASP A 24 14.99 -6.15 2.53
N TRP A 25 13.73 -6.13 2.07
CA TRP A 25 13.43 -5.98 0.65
C TRP A 25 13.94 -4.67 0.07
N THR A 26 13.83 -3.57 0.83
CA THR A 26 14.40 -2.27 0.47
C THR A 26 15.92 -2.34 0.34
N GLY A 27 16.58 -3.05 1.27
CA GLY A 27 18.02 -3.30 1.22
C GLY A 27 18.47 -4.04 -0.04
N ARG A 28 17.81 -5.15 -0.34
CA ARG A 28 18.05 -5.96 -1.55
C ARG A 28 17.79 -5.16 -2.83
N ALA A 29 16.77 -4.30 -2.83
CA ALA A 29 16.51 -3.39 -3.95
C ALA A 29 17.64 -2.36 -4.12
N GLY A 30 18.17 -1.83 -3.01
CA GLY A 30 19.35 -0.97 -3.01
C GLY A 30 20.59 -1.62 -3.61
N GLU A 31 20.89 -2.86 -3.20
CA GLU A 31 21.99 -3.69 -3.75
C GLU A 31 21.82 -3.96 -5.25
N ALA A 32 20.57 -4.10 -5.71
CA ALA A 32 20.22 -4.26 -7.12
C ALA A 32 20.15 -2.93 -7.90
N SER A 33 20.58 -1.80 -7.30
CA SER A 33 20.52 -0.45 -7.88
C SER A 33 19.12 -0.02 -8.31
N VAL A 34 18.09 -0.42 -7.57
CA VAL A 34 16.72 0.05 -7.77
C VAL A 34 16.58 1.47 -7.22
N ASP A 35 15.89 2.35 -7.94
CA ASP A 35 15.59 3.73 -7.55
C ASP A 35 14.19 3.85 -6.93
N LEU A 36 13.23 3.03 -7.40
CA LEU A 36 11.85 2.97 -6.94
C LEU A 36 11.42 1.53 -6.65
N LEU A 37 10.99 1.26 -5.43
CA LEU A 37 10.40 -0.02 -5.01
C LEU A 37 8.93 0.16 -4.64
N ALA A 38 8.04 -0.61 -5.25
CA ALA A 38 6.61 -0.61 -4.95
C ALA A 38 6.17 -1.93 -4.29
N PHE A 39 5.44 -1.84 -3.19
CA PHE A 39 4.77 -2.96 -2.52
C PHE A 39 3.28 -2.97 -2.83
N GLY A 40 2.62 -4.11 -2.55
CA GLY A 40 1.18 -4.29 -2.73
C GLY A 40 0.31 -3.49 -1.74
N GLU A 41 -0.99 -3.52 -1.97
CA GLU A 41 -2.00 -2.87 -1.12
C GLU A 41 -1.99 -3.50 0.28
N THR A 42 -1.95 -2.66 1.32
CA THR A 42 -1.91 -3.09 2.73
C THR A 42 -0.87 -4.19 3.01
N HIS A 43 0.27 -4.16 2.31
CA HIS A 43 1.36 -5.12 2.52
C HIS A 43 1.86 -5.10 3.98
N LEU A 44 1.90 -3.93 4.60
CA LEU A 44 2.12 -3.80 6.04
C LEU A 44 0.78 -3.77 6.79
N GLY A 45 0.65 -4.58 7.84
CA GLY A 45 -0.59 -4.75 8.61
C GLY A 45 -1.55 -5.79 8.00
N GLY A 46 -1.64 -5.83 6.67
CA GLY A 46 -2.31 -6.91 5.92
C GLY A 46 -3.69 -6.54 5.36
N TYR A 47 -4.09 -7.23 4.29
CA TYR A 47 -5.41 -7.11 3.67
C TYR A 47 -6.49 -7.83 4.50
N PRO A 48 -7.69 -7.26 4.71
CA PRO A 48 -8.72 -7.82 5.58
C PRO A 48 -9.52 -8.95 4.90
N PHE A 49 -8.84 -10.01 4.46
CA PHE A 49 -9.45 -11.13 3.72
C PHE A 49 -10.54 -11.86 4.53
N TRP A 50 -10.51 -11.81 5.87
CA TRP A 50 -11.44 -12.58 6.71
C TRP A 50 -12.89 -12.20 6.44
N ILE A 51 -13.14 -10.95 6.02
CA ILE A 51 -14.49 -10.44 5.77
C ILE A 51 -15.17 -11.24 4.65
N SER A 52 -14.44 -11.56 3.59
CA SER A 52 -14.96 -12.29 2.42
C SER A 52 -14.93 -13.80 2.58
N MET A 53 -14.05 -14.30 3.46
CA MET A 53 -13.90 -15.72 3.74
C MET A 53 -14.81 -16.23 4.87
N THR A 54 -15.48 -15.32 5.57
CA THR A 54 -16.37 -15.63 6.69
C THR A 54 -17.69 -14.84 6.55
N ASP A 55 -18.61 -14.97 7.51
CA ASP A 55 -19.84 -14.19 7.54
C ASP A 55 -19.59 -12.74 8.02
N GLY A 56 -18.67 -12.02 7.39
CA GLY A 56 -18.20 -10.70 7.80
C GLY A 56 -19.30 -9.63 7.91
N ALA A 57 -20.37 -9.77 7.12
CA ALA A 57 -21.52 -8.87 7.14
C ALA A 57 -22.59 -9.24 8.18
N ARG A 58 -22.39 -10.30 8.98
CA ARG A 58 -23.36 -10.72 9.98
C ARG A 58 -23.51 -9.66 11.07
N PHE A 59 -24.73 -9.15 11.20
CA PHE A 59 -25.05 -8.10 12.15
C PHE A 59 -24.73 -8.51 13.59
N ASP A 60 -24.07 -7.60 14.32
CA ASP A 60 -23.71 -7.72 15.74
C ASP A 60 -22.88 -8.95 16.14
N ALA A 61 -22.23 -9.60 15.17
CA ALA A 61 -21.46 -10.83 15.39
C ALA A 61 -20.24 -10.61 16.31
N ALA A 62 -20.21 -11.31 17.44
CA ALA A 62 -19.17 -11.14 18.47
C ALA A 62 -17.77 -11.55 17.99
N ASP A 63 -17.68 -12.58 17.15
CA ASP A 63 -16.44 -13.03 16.52
C ASP A 63 -15.88 -12.00 15.54
N GLN A 64 -16.71 -11.41 14.68
CA GLN A 64 -16.32 -10.34 13.76
C GLN A 64 -15.83 -9.08 14.49
N LYS A 65 -16.46 -8.72 15.62
CA LYS A 65 -15.99 -7.61 16.47
C LYS A 65 -14.59 -7.88 17.04
N ARG A 66 -14.31 -9.11 17.48
CA ARG A 66 -12.97 -9.50 17.96
C ARG A 66 -11.94 -9.49 16.82
N ALA A 67 -12.32 -9.98 15.64
CA ALA A 67 -11.46 -9.96 14.46
C ALA A 67 -11.10 -8.52 14.05
N TYR A 68 -12.09 -7.61 14.05
CA TYR A 68 -11.84 -6.20 13.78
C TYR A 68 -10.95 -5.54 14.84
N ALA A 69 -11.18 -5.84 16.13
CA ALA A 69 -10.33 -5.32 17.19
C ALA A 69 -8.87 -5.79 17.05
N TYR A 70 -8.65 -7.07 16.73
CA TYR A 70 -7.33 -7.62 16.41
C TYR A 70 -6.69 -6.86 15.24
N TYR A 71 -7.45 -6.66 14.15
CA TYR A 71 -6.97 -5.94 12.97
C TYR A 71 -6.62 -4.47 13.27
N LEU A 72 -7.45 -3.80 14.06
CA LEU A 72 -7.23 -2.42 14.48
C LEU A 72 -5.98 -2.28 15.37
N ASP A 73 -5.68 -3.27 16.21
CA ASP A 73 -4.49 -3.28 17.04
C ASP A 73 -3.21 -3.57 16.25
N ALA A 74 -3.32 -4.30 15.13
CA ALA A 74 -2.23 -4.52 14.19
C ALA A 74 -2.06 -3.40 13.14
N ALA A 75 -2.97 -2.43 13.07
CA ALA A 75 -2.87 -1.30 12.16
C ALA A 75 -1.79 -0.32 12.63
N VAL A 76 -1.04 0.24 11.68
CA VAL A 76 0.15 1.06 11.95
C VAL A 76 -0.15 2.56 11.89
N GLU A 77 0.57 3.35 12.68
CA GLU A 77 0.47 4.82 12.69
C GLU A 77 1.56 5.43 11.79
N LEU A 78 1.28 6.55 11.12
CA LEU A 78 2.22 7.18 10.18
C LEU A 78 3.53 7.65 10.83
N ASP A 79 3.47 8.02 12.11
CA ASP A 79 4.62 8.40 12.96
C ASP A 79 5.09 7.25 13.87
N GLY A 80 4.57 6.04 13.64
CA GLY A 80 4.88 4.83 14.38
C GLY A 80 6.31 4.29 14.12
N PRO A 81 6.78 3.37 14.98
CA PRO A 81 8.12 2.80 14.86
C PRO A 81 8.33 1.99 13.58
N GLU A 82 7.28 1.34 13.06
CA GLU A 82 7.35 0.54 11.83
C GLU A 82 7.70 1.41 10.61
N LEU A 83 7.03 2.55 10.48
CA LEU A 83 7.26 3.48 9.37
C LEU A 83 8.59 4.21 9.51
N ARG A 84 9.05 4.45 10.75
CA ARG A 84 10.39 5.00 11.01
C ARG A 84 11.48 4.04 10.53
N LEU A 85 11.40 2.76 10.89
CA LEU A 85 12.34 1.73 10.46
C LEU A 85 12.43 1.65 8.92
N ILE A 86 11.28 1.69 8.24
CA ILE A 86 11.23 1.61 6.77
C ILE A 86 11.79 2.88 6.13
N ALA A 87 11.54 4.05 6.73
CA ALA A 87 12.12 5.31 6.25
C ALA A 87 13.65 5.35 6.41
N GLU A 88 14.18 4.81 7.50
CA GLU A 88 15.63 4.64 7.71
C GLU A 88 16.22 3.71 6.64
N ALA A 89 15.62 2.55 6.39
CA ALA A 89 16.05 1.64 5.33
C ALA A 89 16.00 2.28 3.93
N ALA A 90 14.94 3.02 3.61
CA ALA A 90 14.83 3.77 2.36
C ALA A 90 15.99 4.76 2.19
N ALA A 91 16.37 5.46 3.27
CA ALA A 91 17.46 6.41 3.27
C ALA A 91 18.83 5.75 3.09
N ASP A 92 19.12 4.72 3.89
CA ASP A 92 20.38 3.98 3.86
C ASP A 92 20.66 3.39 2.48
N HIS A 93 19.61 2.85 1.85
CA HIS A 93 19.72 2.20 0.55
C HIS A 93 19.45 3.12 -0.63
N ARG A 94 19.03 4.37 -0.41
CA ARG A 94 18.67 5.37 -1.43
C ARG A 94 17.56 4.89 -2.37
N VAL A 95 16.51 4.29 -1.83
CA VAL A 95 15.38 3.74 -2.59
C VAL A 95 14.12 4.51 -2.24
N PHE A 96 13.47 5.11 -3.24
CA PHE A 96 12.11 5.62 -3.05
C PHE A 96 11.15 4.45 -2.92
N THR A 97 10.27 4.49 -1.91
CA THR A 97 9.38 3.37 -1.62
C THR A 97 7.92 3.79 -1.65
N TYR A 98 7.11 3.07 -2.43
CA TYR A 98 5.66 3.06 -2.28
C TYR A 98 5.23 1.84 -1.48
N LEU A 99 4.54 2.05 -0.37
CA LEU A 99 4.12 0.98 0.53
C LEU A 99 2.63 1.10 0.85
N GLY A 100 1.86 0.06 0.55
CA GLY A 100 0.50 -0.08 1.05
C GLY A 100 0.51 -0.49 2.53
N ILE A 101 -0.23 0.23 3.36
CA ILE A 101 -0.37 -0.02 4.80
C ILE A 101 -1.84 -0.09 5.22
N ALA A 102 -2.12 -0.89 6.25
CA ALA A 102 -3.32 -0.73 7.06
C ALA A 102 -3.05 0.38 8.10
N GLU A 103 -3.46 1.60 7.80
CA GLU A 103 -3.21 2.78 8.63
C GLU A 103 -4.24 2.90 9.76
N ARG A 104 -3.80 3.02 11.00
CA ARG A 104 -4.66 3.38 12.13
C ARG A 104 -4.96 4.88 12.09
N GLY A 105 -6.23 5.25 12.21
CA GLY A 105 -6.61 6.65 12.29
C GLY A 105 -6.02 7.37 13.51
N GLY A 106 -5.72 8.66 13.36
CA GLY A 106 -5.25 9.52 14.45
C GLY A 106 -6.33 9.83 15.50
N SER A 107 -6.10 10.85 16.33
CA SER A 107 -6.93 11.16 17.52
C SER A 107 -8.45 11.23 17.26
N THR A 108 -8.89 11.76 16.12
CA THR A 108 -10.32 11.89 15.77
C THR A 108 -10.92 10.65 15.11
N ALA A 109 -10.10 9.66 14.73
CA ALA A 109 -10.51 8.45 14.01
C ALA A 109 -9.79 7.19 14.54
N ARG A 110 -9.43 7.15 15.82
CA ARG A 110 -8.57 6.09 16.42
C ARG A 110 -9.17 4.68 16.38
N GLY A 111 -10.49 4.59 16.20
CA GLY A 111 -11.25 3.35 16.02
C GLY A 111 -11.40 2.92 14.56
N SER A 112 -10.77 3.63 13.61
CA SER A 112 -10.88 3.38 12.18
C SER A 112 -9.53 2.96 11.60
N VAL A 113 -9.60 2.12 10.56
CA VAL A 113 -8.46 1.76 9.73
C VAL A 113 -8.67 2.35 8.34
N PHE A 114 -7.59 2.74 7.67
CA PHE A 114 -7.58 3.18 6.28
C PHE A 114 -6.65 2.28 5.45
N ALA A 115 -7.03 1.98 4.21
CA ALA A 115 -6.06 1.49 3.24
C ALA A 115 -5.28 2.68 2.69
N THR A 116 -3.98 2.73 3.00
CA THR A 116 -3.16 3.90 2.70
C THR A 116 -1.95 3.51 1.89
N LEU A 117 -1.69 4.26 0.81
CA LEU A 117 -0.46 4.16 0.03
C LEU A 117 0.49 5.27 0.47
N VAL A 118 1.59 4.88 1.12
CA VAL A 118 2.61 5.81 1.64
C VAL A 118 3.72 5.96 0.61
N ALA A 119 4.12 7.20 0.36
CA ALA A 119 5.28 7.55 -0.44
C ALA A 119 6.45 7.95 0.47
N ILE A 120 7.55 7.23 0.38
CA ILE A 120 8.73 7.39 1.23
C ILE A 120 9.92 7.78 0.36
N ASP A 121 10.36 9.02 0.51
CA ASP A 121 11.52 9.58 -0.15
C ASP A 121 12.79 9.26 0.66
N PRO A 122 13.88 8.80 0.03
CA PRO A 122 15.09 8.37 0.72
C PRO A 122 15.85 9.54 1.39
N LYS A 123 15.51 10.79 1.12
CA LYS A 123 16.12 11.98 1.74
C LYS A 123 15.18 12.69 2.70
N ARG A 124 13.88 12.65 2.42
CA ARG A 124 12.85 13.43 3.12
C ARG A 124 11.96 12.59 4.03
N GLY A 125 12.09 11.27 4.01
CA GLY A 125 11.20 10.35 4.71
C GLY A 125 9.82 10.31 4.05
N ILE A 126 8.76 10.19 4.84
CA ILE A 126 7.38 10.16 4.32
C ILE A 126 7.02 11.51 3.70
N VAL A 127 6.76 11.52 2.39
CA VAL A 127 6.37 12.72 1.63
C VAL A 127 4.89 12.76 1.27
N SER A 128 4.19 11.63 1.41
CA SER A 128 2.74 11.53 1.20
C SER A 128 2.14 10.29 1.85
N ALA A 129 0.86 10.38 2.20
CA ALA A 129 0.01 9.27 2.62
C ALA A 129 -1.33 9.41 1.91
N HIS A 130 -1.58 8.54 0.92
CA HIS A 130 -2.82 8.53 0.14
C HIS A 130 -3.78 7.48 0.68
N ARG A 131 -4.81 7.92 1.42
CA ARG A 131 -5.91 7.06 1.87
C ARG A 131 -6.84 6.77 0.70
N LYS A 132 -7.14 5.50 0.46
CA LYS A 132 -8.06 5.03 -0.58
C LYS A 132 -9.38 5.79 -0.51
N VAL A 133 -9.72 6.52 -1.58
CA VAL A 133 -10.89 7.42 -1.61
C VAL A 133 -12.19 6.66 -1.33
N GLN A 134 -12.30 5.44 -1.86
CA GLN A 134 -13.49 4.62 -1.70
C GLN A 134 -13.11 3.14 -1.53
N PRO A 135 -13.25 2.58 -0.32
CA PRO A 135 -13.17 1.14 -0.10
C PRO A 135 -14.19 0.38 -0.97
N THR A 136 -13.75 -0.72 -1.56
CA THR A 136 -14.52 -1.48 -2.54
C THR A 136 -15.30 -2.58 -1.84
N TYR A 137 -16.61 -2.64 -2.13
CA TYR A 137 -17.47 -3.75 -1.69
C TYR A 137 -17.33 -4.03 -0.17
N GLU A 138 -16.92 -5.23 0.21
CA GLU A 138 -16.74 -5.69 1.59
C GLU A 138 -15.64 -4.98 2.38
N GLU A 139 -14.68 -4.34 1.71
CA GLU A 139 -13.65 -3.51 2.36
C GLU A 139 -14.27 -2.37 3.18
N ARG A 140 -15.50 -1.94 2.84
CA ARG A 140 -16.28 -0.92 3.58
C ARG A 140 -16.61 -1.34 5.01
N LEU A 141 -16.49 -2.63 5.34
CA LEU A 141 -16.69 -3.16 6.68
C LEU A 141 -15.42 -3.06 7.55
N ALA A 142 -14.24 -2.87 6.94
CA ALA A 142 -12.97 -2.68 7.66
C ALA A 142 -12.41 -1.27 7.57
N TRP A 143 -12.51 -0.64 6.39
CA TRP A 143 -11.82 0.61 6.10
C TRP A 143 -12.75 1.79 5.98
N ALA A 144 -12.31 2.92 6.55
CA ALA A 144 -12.91 4.21 6.31
C ALA A 144 -12.47 4.78 4.95
N ALA A 145 -13.30 5.66 4.39
CA ALA A 145 -12.99 6.38 3.15
C ALA A 145 -11.95 7.48 3.37
N GLY A 146 -11.00 7.60 2.45
CA GLY A 146 -10.09 8.74 2.33
C GLY A 146 -10.72 9.94 1.63
N ASP A 147 -9.92 10.97 1.43
CA ASP A 147 -10.27 12.16 0.64
C ASP A 147 -9.35 12.28 -0.60
N GLY A 148 -9.51 13.36 -1.36
CA GLY A 148 -8.68 13.61 -2.55
C GLY A 148 -7.31 14.25 -2.24
N HIS A 149 -6.98 14.57 -0.98
CA HIS A 149 -5.76 15.32 -0.65
C HIS A 149 -4.48 14.53 -0.92
N GLY A 150 -4.57 13.21 -0.76
CA GLY A 150 -3.49 12.26 -0.98
C GLY A 150 -3.21 11.94 -2.46
N LEU A 151 -4.11 12.33 -3.37
CA LEU A 151 -3.94 12.15 -4.82
C LEU A 151 -2.85 13.10 -5.35
N ARG A 152 -1.60 12.71 -5.16
CA ARG A 152 -0.41 13.50 -5.50
C ARG A 152 0.57 12.68 -6.33
N VAL A 153 1.29 13.38 -7.19
CA VAL A 153 2.42 12.84 -7.95
C VAL A 153 3.72 13.30 -7.30
N HIS A 154 4.73 12.42 -7.26
CA HIS A 154 6.01 12.67 -6.61
C HIS A 154 7.16 12.68 -7.61
N THR A 155 7.97 13.74 -7.58
CA THR A 155 9.22 13.78 -8.34
C THR A 155 10.28 12.98 -7.60
N ILE A 156 10.83 11.96 -8.26
CA ILE A 156 11.94 11.15 -7.77
C ILE A 156 13.18 11.40 -8.62
N THR A 157 14.36 11.30 -8.01
CA THR A 157 15.65 11.39 -8.71
C THR A 157 16.38 10.07 -8.55
N GLY A 158 16.67 9.41 -9.68
CA GLY A 158 17.43 8.18 -9.73
C GLY A 158 18.91 8.38 -9.39
N ARG A 159 19.63 7.28 -9.23
CA ARG A 159 21.05 7.27 -8.86
C ARG A 159 21.96 7.92 -9.91
N GLU A 160 21.55 7.98 -11.18
CA GLU A 160 22.30 8.63 -12.27
C GLU A 160 21.88 10.10 -12.47
N GLY A 161 21.01 10.65 -11.62
CA GLY A 161 20.56 12.04 -11.65
C GLY A 161 19.35 12.31 -12.53
N GLU A 162 18.82 11.30 -13.20
CA GLU A 162 17.58 11.35 -13.97
C GLU A 162 16.36 11.54 -13.06
N THR A 163 15.38 12.33 -13.51
CA THR A 163 14.16 12.59 -12.76
C THR A 163 12.94 11.99 -13.42
N ALA A 164 12.02 11.45 -12.62
CA ALA A 164 10.71 10.99 -13.08
C ALA A 164 9.63 11.42 -12.09
N ARG A 165 8.40 11.58 -12.58
CA ARG A 165 7.21 11.81 -11.77
C ARG A 165 6.45 10.50 -11.59
N VAL A 166 6.11 10.17 -10.35
CA VAL A 166 5.46 8.89 -10.02
C VAL A 166 4.17 9.14 -9.26
N GLY A 167 3.05 8.68 -9.82
CA GLY A 167 1.76 8.62 -9.13
C GLY A 167 1.48 7.20 -8.62
N GLY A 168 0.53 7.08 -7.71
CA GLY A 168 0.14 5.76 -7.21
C GLY A 168 -1.29 5.70 -6.67
N LEU A 169 -1.97 4.58 -6.91
CA LEU A 169 -3.37 4.35 -6.53
C LEU A 169 -3.58 2.93 -5.96
N ASN A 170 -4.54 2.79 -5.04
CA ASN A 170 -4.89 1.49 -4.45
C ASN A 170 -6.00 0.79 -5.24
N CYS A 171 -5.74 -0.44 -5.68
CA CYS A 171 -6.71 -1.40 -6.18
C CYS A 171 -7.74 -0.77 -7.13
N TRP A 172 -9.02 -0.77 -6.78
CA TRP A 172 -10.08 -0.27 -7.66
C TRP A 172 -10.11 1.24 -7.85
N GLU A 173 -9.30 2.03 -7.13
CA GLU A 173 -9.07 3.44 -7.47
C GLU A 173 -8.48 3.58 -8.88
N ASN A 174 -7.70 2.59 -9.32
CA ASN A 174 -7.16 2.53 -10.68
C ASN A 174 -8.29 2.52 -11.73
N TRP A 175 -9.49 2.04 -11.39
CA TRP A 175 -10.65 2.09 -12.28
C TRP A 175 -11.49 3.38 -12.14
N LEU A 176 -11.29 4.19 -11.09
CA LEU A 176 -11.98 5.47 -10.91
C LEU A 176 -11.41 6.55 -11.85
N PRO A 177 -12.16 7.03 -12.85
CA PRO A 177 -11.64 7.98 -13.83
C PRO A 177 -11.08 9.27 -13.22
N GLN A 178 -11.72 9.78 -12.16
CA GLN A 178 -11.26 10.99 -11.48
C GLN A 178 -9.93 10.79 -10.75
N ALA A 179 -9.69 9.60 -10.19
CA ALA A 179 -8.43 9.31 -9.50
C ALA A 179 -7.26 9.23 -10.50
N ARG A 180 -7.46 8.51 -11.62
CA ARG A 180 -6.46 8.49 -12.71
C ARG A 180 -6.24 9.87 -13.32
N LEU A 181 -7.32 10.62 -13.56
CA LEU A 181 -7.21 11.97 -14.10
C LEU A 181 -6.38 12.88 -13.19
N ALA A 182 -6.49 12.74 -11.86
CA ALA A 182 -5.66 13.48 -10.92
C ALA A 182 -4.17 13.14 -11.07
N MET A 183 -3.83 11.86 -11.27
CA MET A 183 -2.44 11.43 -11.51
C MET A 183 -1.91 11.95 -12.85
N TYR A 184 -2.70 11.83 -13.93
CA TYR A 184 -2.33 12.35 -15.25
C TYR A 184 -2.20 13.87 -15.27
N ALA A 185 -3.06 14.59 -14.54
CA ALA A 185 -2.98 16.05 -14.40
C ALA A 185 -1.74 16.48 -13.59
N GLY A 186 -1.29 15.66 -12.64
CA GLY A 186 0.02 15.80 -11.99
C GLY A 186 1.20 15.46 -12.92
N GLY A 187 0.91 14.88 -14.08
CA GLY A 187 1.83 14.49 -15.14
C GLY A 187 2.75 13.33 -14.73
N GLU A 188 2.22 12.30 -14.09
CA GLU A 188 3.05 11.12 -13.82
C GLU A 188 3.69 10.56 -15.11
N ASP A 189 4.93 10.13 -15.01
CA ASP A 189 5.63 9.36 -16.04
C ASP A 189 5.52 7.84 -15.75
N ILE A 190 5.38 7.51 -14.46
CA ILE A 190 5.24 6.14 -13.94
C ILE A 190 4.00 6.09 -13.04
N HIS A 191 3.10 5.16 -13.33
CA HIS A 191 1.90 4.88 -12.54
C HIS A 191 2.09 3.59 -11.73
N VAL A 192 2.02 3.68 -10.41
CA VAL A 192 2.08 2.53 -9.51
C VAL A 192 0.67 2.14 -9.07
N SER A 193 0.26 0.92 -9.39
CA SER A 193 -1.00 0.36 -8.91
C SER A 193 -0.74 -0.69 -7.83
N ALA A 194 -1.14 -0.39 -6.59
CA ALA A 194 -0.99 -1.29 -5.45
C ALA A 194 -2.23 -2.18 -5.32
N TRP A 195 -2.05 -3.50 -5.33
CA TRP A 195 -3.12 -4.49 -5.30
C TRP A 195 -2.97 -5.45 -4.12
N PRO A 196 -4.06 -6.05 -3.62
CA PRO A 196 -3.96 -6.99 -2.51
C PRO A 196 -3.31 -8.31 -2.95
N GLY A 197 -3.48 -8.66 -4.23
CA GLY A 197 -2.95 -9.86 -4.87
C GLY A 197 -3.88 -10.32 -5.99
N ALA A 198 -3.53 -11.43 -6.64
CA ALA A 198 -4.26 -12.11 -7.73
C ALA A 198 -4.26 -11.43 -9.12
N VAL A 199 -3.85 -12.21 -10.13
CA VAL A 199 -3.68 -11.80 -11.54
C VAL A 199 -4.94 -11.22 -12.17
N ARG A 200 -6.13 -11.74 -11.78
CA ARG A 200 -7.43 -11.28 -12.32
C ARG A 200 -7.67 -9.78 -12.11
N HIS A 201 -7.04 -9.17 -11.11
CA HIS A 201 -7.22 -7.75 -10.80
C HIS A 201 -6.36 -6.83 -11.67
N THR A 202 -5.24 -7.34 -12.20
CA THR A 202 -4.22 -6.54 -12.88
C THR A 202 -4.19 -6.73 -14.39
N VAL A 203 -4.80 -7.81 -14.91
CA VAL A 203 -4.71 -8.23 -16.32
C VAL A 203 -5.11 -7.13 -17.32
N ASP A 204 -6.21 -6.43 -17.07
CA ASP A 204 -6.74 -5.43 -18.00
C ASP A 204 -6.25 -4.02 -17.66
N ILE A 205 -6.41 -3.62 -16.40
CA ILE A 205 -6.22 -2.23 -15.96
C ILE A 205 -4.79 -1.74 -16.12
N THR A 206 -3.80 -2.61 -15.90
CA THR A 206 -2.38 -2.23 -16.00
C THR A 206 -2.05 -1.76 -17.41
N ARG A 207 -2.53 -2.50 -18.43
CA ARG A 207 -2.33 -2.18 -19.86
C ARG A 207 -3.18 -0.97 -20.26
N PHE A 208 -4.40 -0.90 -19.76
CA PHE A 208 -5.30 0.22 -20.02
C PHE A 208 -4.71 1.55 -19.55
N VAL A 209 -4.23 1.63 -18.30
CA VAL A 209 -3.60 2.84 -17.73
C VAL A 209 -2.38 3.28 -18.55
N ALA A 210 -1.52 2.34 -18.95
CA ALA A 210 -0.36 2.65 -19.77
C ALA A 210 -0.75 3.27 -21.13
N LEU A 211 -1.83 2.78 -21.74
CA LEU A 211 -2.33 3.28 -23.03
C LEU A 211 -3.08 4.61 -22.91
N GLU A 212 -3.93 4.75 -21.89
CA GLU A 212 -4.73 5.95 -21.63
C GLU A 212 -3.83 7.13 -21.21
N GLY A 213 -2.96 6.91 -20.22
CA GLY A 213 -2.09 7.93 -19.65
C GLY A 213 -0.82 8.20 -20.46
N ARG A 214 -0.40 7.27 -21.33
CA ARG A 214 0.92 7.29 -22.02
C ARG A 214 2.09 7.25 -21.04
N VAL A 215 1.95 6.44 -20.01
CA VAL A 215 2.88 6.30 -18.89
C VAL A 215 3.40 4.87 -18.79
N PHE A 216 4.52 4.68 -18.09
CA PHE A 216 4.90 3.34 -17.63
C PHE A 216 3.94 2.92 -16.52
N SER A 217 3.46 1.67 -16.55
CA SER A 217 2.51 1.16 -15.55
C SER A 217 3.13 -0.02 -14.81
N LEU A 218 3.22 0.08 -13.49
CA LEU A 218 3.75 -0.94 -12.60
C LEU A 218 2.65 -1.41 -11.63
N ALA A 219 2.24 -2.68 -11.75
CA ALA A 219 1.30 -3.29 -10.82
C ALA A 219 2.05 -4.10 -9.74
N ALA A 220 1.91 -3.69 -8.48
CA ALA A 220 2.49 -4.39 -7.34
C ALA A 220 1.39 -5.11 -6.57
N GLY A 221 1.59 -6.40 -6.29
CA GLY A 221 0.64 -7.21 -5.53
C GLY A 221 1.34 -8.10 -4.52
N SER A 222 0.68 -8.36 -3.40
CA SER A 222 1.20 -9.26 -2.36
C SER A 222 0.89 -10.73 -2.67
N LEU A 223 1.67 -11.64 -2.08
CA LEU A 223 1.38 -13.07 -2.05
C LEU A 223 0.78 -13.41 -0.69
N ILE A 224 -0.50 -13.77 -0.63
CA ILE A 224 -1.16 -14.11 0.62
C ILE A 224 -1.61 -15.58 0.57
N SER A 225 -1.26 -16.32 1.59
CA SER A 225 -1.64 -17.70 1.85
C SER A 225 -2.29 -17.82 3.24
N ARG A 226 -2.89 -18.97 3.53
CA ARG A 226 -3.44 -19.23 4.88
C ARG A 226 -2.35 -19.23 5.96
N ASP A 227 -1.14 -19.65 5.60
CA ASP A 227 -0.01 -19.74 6.53
C ASP A 227 0.52 -18.35 6.95
N ASP A 228 0.14 -17.30 6.23
CA ASP A 228 0.47 -15.92 6.59
C ASP A 228 -0.40 -15.39 7.76
N ILE A 229 -1.52 -16.08 8.07
CA ILE A 229 -2.49 -15.71 9.09
C ILE A 229 -2.08 -16.31 10.44
N PRO A 230 -1.86 -15.51 11.50
CA PRO A 230 -1.52 -16.02 12.82
C PRO A 230 -2.66 -16.86 13.42
N GLU A 231 -2.31 -17.96 14.10
CA GLU A 231 -3.26 -18.79 14.85
C GLU A 231 -3.99 -18.01 15.97
N THR A 232 -3.43 -16.88 16.39
CA THR A 232 -4.03 -15.97 17.37
C THR A 232 -5.18 -15.13 16.80
N PHE A 233 -5.40 -15.17 15.49
CA PHE A 233 -6.52 -14.47 14.87
C PHE A 233 -7.87 -15.12 15.29
N PRO A 234 -8.87 -14.35 15.76
CA PRO A 234 -10.04 -14.92 16.43
C PRO A 234 -11.16 -15.40 15.47
N LEU A 235 -10.81 -16.04 14.35
CA LEU A 235 -11.72 -16.65 13.35
C LEU A 235 -11.13 -17.90 12.70
#